data_AF-A0A426QM98-F1
#
_entry.id   AF-A0A426QM98-F1
#
_cell.length_a   1.000
_cell.length_b   1.000
_cell.length_c   1.000
_cell.angle_alpha   90.00
_cell.angle_beta   90.00
_cell.angle_gamma   90.00
#
_symmetry.space_group_name_H-M   'P 1'
#
loop_
_entity.id
_entity.type
_entity.pdbx_description
1 polymer ?
#
loop_
_entity_poly.entity_id
_entity_poly.type
_entity_poly.pdbx_seq_one_letter_code
_entity_poly.pdbx_strand_id
1 'polypeptide(L)'
;MLSRWKNWRRRRVLLRHAIAEPLWQQTMAELPALRGLNRDERARLRELATLFLHQKDFYGANELEVSDTMALCIAAQACLLILNLDLDLYRDWSTIILYPDTFVAPREETDEAGVVHSSRHELTGESWEAGPVIVSWADAAPGAAPHGPGTNVIIHEFAHKLDMQTGSANGLPRLHRDMDVQAWSSAFSTAFEQLIERVEQGRETRIDPYAAQDPAEFFAVTSEYFFETPRVLREDYPEVYSQFCRYYRQDPAARTPGDTD
;
A
#
# COMPACT_ATOMS: atom_id res chain seq x y z
N MET A 1 -8.30 -21.02 -24.08
CA MET A 1 -7.00 -20.85 -24.77
C MET A 1 -6.16 -19.72 -24.17
N LEU A 2 -6.74 -18.55 -23.87
CA LEU A 2 -6.07 -17.39 -23.23
C LEU A 2 -5.39 -17.71 -21.89
N SER A 3 -6.01 -18.50 -20.99
CA SER A 3 -5.41 -18.83 -19.69
C SER A 3 -4.15 -19.70 -19.78
N ARG A 4 -4.11 -20.64 -20.74
CA ARG A 4 -2.93 -21.50 -20.97
C ARG A 4 -1.74 -20.67 -21.48
N TRP A 5 -1.99 -19.67 -22.32
CA TRP A 5 -0.98 -18.72 -22.79
C TRP A 5 -0.50 -17.79 -21.68
N LYS A 6 -1.41 -17.21 -20.88
CA LYS A 6 -1.06 -16.38 -19.70
C LYS A 6 -0.18 -17.17 -18.72
N ASN A 7 -0.55 -18.41 -18.42
CA ASN A 7 0.21 -19.29 -17.52
C ASN A 7 1.58 -19.68 -18.09
N TRP A 8 1.67 -19.94 -19.39
CA TRP A 8 2.94 -20.23 -20.04
C TRP A 8 3.88 -19.02 -20.03
N ARG A 9 3.36 -17.81 -20.31
CA ARG A 9 4.15 -16.57 -20.25
C ARG A 9 4.63 -16.32 -18.82
N ARG A 10 3.77 -16.45 -17.81
CA ARG A 10 4.14 -16.32 -16.39
C ARG A 10 5.27 -17.27 -16.01
N ARG A 11 5.15 -18.56 -16.34
CA ARG A 11 6.20 -19.56 -16.08
C ARG A 11 7.53 -19.18 -16.74
N ARG A 12 7.51 -18.70 -17.98
CA ARG A 12 8.72 -18.27 -18.67
C ARG A 12 9.39 -17.09 -17.98
N VAL A 13 8.61 -16.10 -17.52
CA VAL A 13 9.14 -14.95 -16.78
C VAL A 13 9.78 -15.40 -15.48
N LEU A 14 9.07 -16.21 -14.68
CA LEU A 14 9.59 -16.76 -13.43
C LEU A 14 10.91 -17.54 -13.63
N LEU A 15 11.03 -18.30 -14.71
CA LEU A 15 12.27 -19.04 -15.02
C LEU A 15 13.45 -18.16 -15.43
N ARG A 16 13.20 -16.99 -16.04
CA ARG A 16 14.24 -16.13 -16.62
C ARG A 16 14.64 -14.97 -15.72
N HIS A 17 13.70 -14.48 -14.91
CA HIS A 17 13.83 -13.28 -14.11
C HIS A 17 13.64 -13.57 -12.61
N ALA A 18 13.81 -14.82 -12.19
CA ALA A 18 13.73 -15.17 -10.77
C ALA A 18 14.64 -14.26 -9.94
N ILE A 19 14.05 -13.61 -8.94
CA ILE A 19 14.81 -12.82 -7.96
C ILE A 19 15.89 -13.71 -7.35
N ALA A 20 17.13 -13.23 -7.27
CA ALA A 20 18.24 -13.99 -6.70
C ALA A 20 18.00 -14.31 -5.21
N GLU A 21 18.38 -15.51 -4.76
CA GLU A 21 18.17 -15.95 -3.37
C GLU A 21 18.75 -15.00 -2.31
N PRO A 22 20.00 -14.51 -2.44
CA PRO A 22 20.58 -13.65 -1.41
C PRO A 22 19.81 -12.33 -1.27
N LEU A 23 19.43 -11.73 -2.40
CA LEU A 23 18.67 -10.48 -2.43
C LEU A 23 17.27 -10.68 -1.82
N TRP A 24 16.61 -11.80 -2.14
CA TRP A 24 15.32 -12.14 -1.55
C TRP A 24 15.39 -12.31 -0.02
N GLN A 25 16.40 -13.02 0.49
CA GLN A 25 16.57 -13.21 1.93
C GLN A 25 16.87 -11.90 2.65
N GLN A 26 17.65 -11.01 2.04
CA GLN A 26 17.89 -9.66 2.56
C GLN A 26 16.59 -8.86 2.67
N THR A 27 15.80 -8.76 1.59
CA THR A 27 14.52 -8.04 1.60
C THR A 27 13.55 -8.60 2.65
N MET A 28 13.48 -9.92 2.80
CA MET A 28 12.65 -10.57 3.81
C MET A 28 13.08 -10.26 5.25
N ALA A 29 14.37 -9.99 5.48
CA ALA A 29 14.90 -9.66 6.80
C ALA A 29 14.72 -8.19 7.16
N GLU A 30 14.80 -7.30 6.17
CA GLU A 30 14.77 -5.84 6.36
C GLU A 30 13.34 -5.27 6.49
N LEU A 31 12.32 -5.94 5.97
CA LEU A 31 10.94 -5.42 5.94
C LEU A 31 10.07 -5.99 7.07
N PRO A 32 9.65 -5.18 8.06
CA PRO A 32 8.82 -5.65 9.18
C PRO A 32 7.47 -6.22 8.75
N ALA A 33 6.79 -5.61 7.77
CA ALA A 33 5.52 -6.12 7.22
C ALA A 33 5.58 -7.55 6.64
N LEU A 34 6.78 -8.08 6.34
CA LEU A 34 6.96 -9.44 5.83
C LEU A 34 7.20 -10.48 6.92
N ARG A 35 7.29 -10.07 8.19
CA ARG A 35 7.45 -10.97 9.33
C ARG A 35 6.23 -11.89 9.47
N GLY A 36 6.47 -13.10 9.97
CA GLY A 36 5.42 -14.10 10.19
C GLY A 36 4.89 -14.80 8.91
N LEU A 37 5.26 -14.36 7.70
CA LEU A 37 4.92 -15.11 6.48
C LEU A 37 5.52 -16.52 6.52
N ASN A 38 4.71 -17.53 6.24
CA ASN A 38 5.14 -18.92 6.18
C ASN A 38 5.90 -19.22 4.86
N ARG A 39 6.45 -20.43 4.73
CA ARG A 39 7.25 -20.83 3.55
C ARG A 39 6.49 -20.68 2.23
N ASP A 40 5.23 -21.08 2.19
CA ASP A 40 4.41 -21.07 0.98
C ASP A 40 3.98 -19.64 0.62
N GLU A 41 3.68 -18.81 1.62
CA GLU A 41 3.45 -17.37 1.45
C GLU A 41 4.68 -16.66 0.89
N ARG A 42 5.88 -16.91 1.45
CA ARG A 42 7.13 -16.34 0.96
C ARG A 42 7.42 -16.74 -0.49
N ALA A 43 7.19 -18.00 -0.84
CA ALA A 43 7.37 -18.47 -2.21
C ALA A 43 6.42 -17.78 -3.19
N ARG A 44 5.12 -17.69 -2.84
CA ARG A 44 4.11 -16.99 -3.64
C ARG A 44 4.41 -15.49 -3.77
N LEU A 45 4.84 -14.85 -2.69
CA LEU A 45 5.21 -13.44 -2.70
C LEU A 45 6.39 -13.18 -3.64
N ARG A 46 7.43 -14.03 -3.62
CA ARG A 46 8.56 -13.92 -4.54
C ARG A 46 8.16 -14.10 -6.00
N GLU A 47 7.26 -15.04 -6.29
CA GLU A 47 6.72 -15.21 -7.64
C GLU A 47 5.94 -13.97 -8.10
N LEU A 48 5.10 -13.42 -7.22
CA LEU A 48 4.36 -12.18 -7.49
C LEU A 48 5.30 -11.00 -7.72
N ALA A 49 6.27 -10.78 -6.84
CA ALA A 49 7.26 -9.71 -6.95
C ALA A 49 8.09 -9.84 -8.24
N THR A 50 8.49 -11.06 -8.62
CA THR A 50 9.19 -11.32 -9.90
C THR A 50 8.33 -10.88 -11.09
N LEU A 51 7.04 -11.22 -11.08
CA LEU A 51 6.13 -10.86 -12.17
C LEU A 51 5.79 -9.37 -12.18
N PHE A 52 5.74 -8.74 -11.00
CA PHE A 52 5.55 -7.31 -10.84
C PHE A 52 6.73 -6.54 -11.41
N LEU A 53 7.96 -6.88 -11.02
CA LEU A 53 9.20 -6.28 -11.55
C LEU A 53 9.31 -6.41 -13.07
N HIS A 54 8.78 -7.50 -13.65
CA HIS A 54 8.75 -7.67 -15.11
C HIS A 54 7.69 -6.81 -15.82
N GLN A 55 6.63 -6.38 -15.13
CA GLN A 55 5.50 -5.64 -15.70
C GLN A 55 5.57 -4.13 -15.43
N LYS A 56 6.45 -3.71 -14.53
CA LYS A 56 6.55 -2.33 -14.05
C LYS A 56 7.88 -1.73 -14.45
N ASP A 57 7.82 -0.46 -14.81
CA ASP A 57 8.97 0.35 -15.15
C ASP A 57 9.32 1.24 -13.96
N PHE A 58 10.57 1.19 -13.51
CA PHE A 58 11.08 2.00 -12.40
C PHE A 58 11.98 3.10 -12.94
N TYR A 59 11.72 4.34 -12.54
CA TYR A 59 12.52 5.51 -12.89
C TYR A 59 12.96 6.21 -11.62
N GLY A 60 14.22 6.63 -11.58
CA GLY A 60 14.69 7.53 -10.53
C GLY A 60 14.70 8.97 -11.05
N ALA A 61 14.23 9.88 -10.22
CA ALA A 61 14.27 11.32 -10.44
C ALA A 61 15.44 11.94 -9.67
N ASN A 62 15.83 13.16 -10.04
CA ASN A 62 16.91 13.91 -9.39
C ASN A 62 18.21 13.10 -9.26
N GLU A 63 18.65 12.49 -10.37
CA GLU A 63 19.89 11.70 -10.46
C GLU A 63 19.92 10.42 -9.62
N LEU A 64 18.81 10.04 -8.98
CA LEU A 64 18.69 8.76 -8.30
C LEU A 64 18.75 7.62 -9.32
N GLU A 65 19.69 6.70 -9.16
CA GLU A 65 19.70 5.43 -9.89
C GLU A 65 18.94 4.37 -9.10
N VAL A 66 17.85 3.83 -9.66
CA VAL A 66 17.06 2.80 -8.98
C VAL A 66 17.82 1.47 -9.01
N SER A 67 18.28 1.01 -7.85
CA SER A 67 18.92 -0.28 -7.70
C SER A 67 17.92 -1.44 -7.66
N ASP A 68 18.40 -2.66 -7.95
CA ASP A 68 17.59 -3.89 -7.83
C ASP A 68 17.01 -4.08 -6.42
N THR A 69 17.77 -3.70 -5.39
CA THR A 69 17.30 -3.75 -3.99
C THR A 69 16.12 -2.81 -3.76
N MET A 70 16.21 -1.57 -4.26
CA MET A 70 15.12 -0.59 -4.13
C MET A 70 13.86 -1.08 -4.85
N ALA A 71 14.01 -1.50 -6.10
CA ALA A 71 12.90 -2.01 -6.89
C ALA A 71 12.25 -3.24 -6.22
N LEU A 72 13.05 -4.16 -5.69
CA LEU A 72 12.55 -5.34 -5.01
C LEU A 72 11.85 -5.01 -3.68
N CYS A 73 12.37 -4.08 -2.89
CA CYS A 73 11.71 -3.64 -1.65
C CYS A 73 10.31 -3.07 -1.93
N ILE A 74 10.17 -2.26 -2.98
CA ILE A 74 8.87 -1.74 -3.41
C ILE A 74 7.98 -2.88 -3.91
N ALA A 75 8.49 -3.74 -4.79
CA ALA A 75 7.73 -4.84 -5.37
C ALA A 75 7.21 -5.83 -4.33
N ALA A 76 8.02 -6.16 -3.31
CA ALA A 76 7.63 -7.08 -2.24
C ALA A 76 6.49 -6.50 -1.39
N GLN A 77 6.55 -5.22 -1.02
CA GLN A 77 5.51 -4.57 -0.23
C GLN A 77 4.23 -4.37 -1.05
N ALA A 78 4.33 -3.89 -2.29
CA ALA A 78 3.20 -3.78 -3.20
C ALA A 78 2.48 -5.13 -3.41
N CYS A 79 3.26 -6.21 -3.58
CA CYS A 79 2.73 -7.56 -3.76
C CYS A 79 2.21 -8.19 -2.46
N LEU A 80 2.58 -7.67 -1.29
CA LEU A 80 2.04 -8.13 -0.01
C LEU A 80 0.54 -7.86 0.08
N LEU A 81 0.08 -6.67 -0.30
CA LEU A 81 -1.35 -6.31 -0.30
C LEU A 81 -2.16 -7.31 -1.14
N ILE A 82 -1.60 -7.70 -2.30
CA ILE A 82 -2.27 -8.59 -3.25
C ILE A 82 -1.84 -10.07 -3.15
N LEU A 83 -1.18 -10.48 -2.07
CA LEU A 83 -0.60 -11.82 -1.92
C LEU A 83 -1.62 -12.95 -2.16
N ASN A 84 -2.85 -12.75 -1.68
CA ASN A 84 -3.96 -13.69 -1.81
C ASN A 84 -5.05 -13.18 -2.78
N LEU A 85 -4.70 -12.18 -3.60
CA LEU A 85 -5.56 -11.55 -4.61
C LEU A 85 -5.02 -11.81 -6.02
N ASP A 86 -5.20 -10.88 -6.97
CA ASP A 86 -4.70 -10.98 -8.34
C ASP A 86 -3.74 -9.84 -8.67
N LEU A 87 -2.66 -10.15 -9.40
CA LEU A 87 -1.71 -9.15 -9.92
C LEU A 87 -2.38 -8.23 -10.96
N ASP A 88 -3.45 -8.69 -11.60
CA ASP A 88 -4.24 -7.88 -12.54
C ASP A 88 -4.84 -6.64 -11.85
N LEU A 89 -4.88 -6.59 -10.52
CA LEU A 89 -5.28 -5.40 -9.75
C LEU A 89 -4.36 -4.18 -10.00
N TYR A 90 -3.13 -4.41 -10.47
CA TYR A 90 -2.19 -3.35 -10.83
C TYR A 90 -1.98 -3.21 -12.35
N ARG A 91 -2.89 -3.71 -13.20
CA ARG A 91 -2.63 -3.77 -14.64
C ARG A 91 -2.75 -2.44 -15.39
N ASP A 92 -3.51 -1.49 -14.86
CA ASP A 92 -3.93 -0.28 -15.60
C ASP A 92 -2.90 0.86 -15.53
N TRP A 93 -1.78 0.64 -14.84
CA TRP A 93 -0.63 1.54 -14.77
C TRP A 93 0.67 0.73 -14.82
N SER A 94 1.79 1.32 -15.23
CA SER A 94 3.07 0.59 -15.31
C SER A 94 4.26 1.28 -14.65
N THR A 95 4.16 2.58 -14.37
CA THR A 95 5.31 3.41 -14.02
C THR A 95 5.40 3.68 -12.51
N ILE A 96 6.61 3.56 -11.97
CA ILE A 96 6.97 3.92 -10.59
C ILE A 96 8.14 4.91 -10.66
N ILE A 97 8.01 6.07 -10.00
CA ILE A 97 9.01 7.12 -9.98
C ILE A 97 9.51 7.29 -8.55
N LEU A 98 10.83 7.14 -8.35
CA LEU A 98 11.48 7.30 -7.06
C LEU A 98 12.22 8.62 -7.02
N TYR A 99 11.93 9.44 -6.02
CA TYR A 99 12.72 10.62 -5.66
C TYR A 99 13.66 10.26 -4.50
N PRO A 100 14.85 10.86 -4.40
CA PRO A 100 15.78 10.57 -3.31
C PRO A 100 15.21 11.00 -1.96
N ASP A 101 14.64 12.20 -1.88
CA ASP A 101 14.13 12.82 -0.66
C ASP A 101 12.62 13.11 -0.75
N THR A 102 12.02 13.40 0.41
CA THR A 102 10.63 13.83 0.51
C THR A 102 10.42 15.08 -0.35
N PHE A 103 9.68 14.91 -1.43
CA PHE A 103 9.33 16.01 -2.32
C PHE A 103 8.02 16.64 -1.87
N VAL A 104 8.07 17.92 -1.48
CA VAL A 104 6.88 18.76 -1.51
C VAL A 104 6.78 19.27 -2.93
N ALA A 105 5.88 18.69 -3.73
CA ALA A 105 5.56 19.28 -5.01
C ALA A 105 5.02 20.70 -4.76
N PRO A 106 5.64 21.77 -5.26
CA PRO A 106 4.96 23.05 -5.32
C PRO A 106 3.81 22.88 -6.31
N ARG A 107 2.62 22.58 -5.81
CA ARG A 107 1.38 22.81 -6.55
C ARG A 107 0.95 24.22 -6.21
N GLU A 108 1.21 25.15 -7.13
CA GLU A 108 0.54 26.44 -7.13
C GLU A 108 -0.93 26.19 -7.51
N GLU A 109 -1.79 25.96 -6.53
CA GLU A 109 -3.18 26.42 -6.64
C GLU A 109 -3.21 27.80 -5.99
N THR A 110 -3.26 28.84 -6.84
CA THR A 110 -3.56 30.19 -6.37
C THR A 110 -5.08 30.27 -6.17
N ASP A 111 -5.53 30.32 -4.93
CA ASP A 111 -6.90 30.74 -4.65
C ASP A 111 -7.08 32.23 -4.99
N GLU A 112 -8.32 32.73 -5.09
CA GLU A 112 -8.61 34.16 -5.34
C GLU A 112 -8.10 35.09 -4.21
N ALA A 113 -7.46 34.55 -3.15
CA ALA A 113 -6.92 35.28 -2.00
C ALA A 113 -5.38 35.20 -1.87
N GLY A 114 -4.67 34.50 -2.76
CA GLY A 114 -3.20 34.41 -2.76
C GLY A 114 -2.60 33.56 -1.62
N VAL A 115 -3.34 32.61 -1.06
CA VAL A 115 -2.85 31.69 -0.03
C VAL A 115 -2.40 30.38 -0.67
N VAL A 116 -1.12 30.04 -0.52
CA VAL A 116 -0.54 28.77 -1.01
C VAL A 116 -0.84 27.67 0.00
N HIS A 117 -1.77 26.77 -0.32
CA HIS A 117 -2.00 25.55 0.44
C HIS A 117 -1.07 24.44 -0.03
N SER A 118 -0.20 23.98 0.87
CA SER A 118 0.63 22.78 0.69
C SER A 118 -0.19 21.55 1.03
N SER A 119 -0.84 20.94 0.04
CA SER A 119 -1.49 19.64 0.21
C SER A 119 -1.26 18.73 -1.00
N ARG A 120 -1.20 17.43 -0.71
CA ARG A 120 -1.17 16.32 -1.67
C ARG A 120 -2.55 16.13 -2.31
N HIS A 121 -3.24 17.19 -2.73
CA HIS A 121 -4.59 17.04 -3.28
C HIS A 121 -4.61 16.42 -4.68
N GLU A 122 -5.60 15.57 -4.91
CA GLU A 122 -5.94 14.97 -6.18
C GLU A 122 -6.08 16.02 -7.28
N LEU A 123 -5.32 15.85 -8.36
CA LEU A 123 -5.50 16.62 -9.58
C LEU A 123 -6.86 16.27 -10.18
N THR A 124 -7.77 17.23 -10.21
CA THR A 124 -9.04 17.28 -10.97
C THR A 124 -9.34 16.04 -11.87
N GLY A 125 -10.03 15.07 -11.26
CA GLY A 125 -11.27 14.46 -11.75
C GLY A 125 -11.23 13.39 -12.85
N GLU A 126 -10.34 13.45 -13.84
CA GLU A 126 -10.38 12.47 -14.96
C GLU A 126 -9.00 11.98 -15.45
N SER A 127 -7.89 12.64 -15.09
CA SER A 127 -6.61 12.43 -15.81
C SER A 127 -5.54 11.58 -15.12
N TRP A 128 -5.71 11.09 -13.89
CA TRP A 128 -4.65 10.31 -13.20
C TRP A 128 -5.10 8.98 -12.57
N GLU A 129 -6.28 8.44 -12.90
CA GLU A 129 -6.68 7.08 -12.44
C GLU A 129 -5.65 6.00 -12.85
N ALA A 130 -4.97 6.20 -13.99
CA ALA A 130 -3.88 5.35 -14.49
C ALA A 130 -2.46 5.92 -14.27
N GLY A 131 -2.32 6.93 -13.39
CA GLY A 131 -1.07 7.65 -13.15
C GLY A 131 0.06 6.79 -12.57
N PRO A 132 1.34 7.22 -12.70
CA PRO A 132 2.46 6.58 -12.05
C PRO A 132 2.31 6.59 -10.53
N VAL A 133 2.95 5.63 -9.87
CA VAL A 133 3.16 5.69 -8.42
C VAL A 133 4.43 6.51 -8.17
N ILE A 134 4.34 7.53 -7.31
CA ILE A 134 5.46 8.42 -7.00
C ILE A 134 5.83 8.24 -5.53
N VAL A 135 7.10 7.94 -5.27
CA VAL A 135 7.58 7.57 -3.94
C VAL A 135 8.86 8.34 -3.62
N SER A 136 8.96 8.83 -2.38
CA SER A 136 10.22 9.28 -1.77
C SER A 136 10.96 8.06 -1.25
N TRP A 137 12.19 7.82 -1.71
CA TRP A 137 12.99 6.70 -1.24
C TRP A 137 13.41 6.88 0.22
N ALA A 138 13.69 8.11 0.67
CA ALA A 138 13.94 8.39 2.08
C ALA A 138 12.80 7.90 3.00
N ASP A 139 11.55 8.02 2.54
CA ASP A 139 10.36 7.61 3.31
C ASP A 139 9.95 6.15 3.07
N ALA A 140 10.47 5.51 2.03
CA ALA A 140 10.16 4.13 1.65
C ALA A 140 11.25 3.11 1.95
N ALA A 141 12.45 3.58 2.34
CA ALA A 141 13.57 2.71 2.67
C ALA A 141 13.20 1.78 3.84
N PRO A 142 13.75 0.54 3.90
CA PRO A 142 13.48 -0.36 5.01
C PRO A 142 13.79 0.29 6.37
N GLY A 143 12.82 0.26 7.29
CA GLY A 143 12.93 0.88 8.61
C GLY A 143 12.63 2.38 8.65
N ALA A 144 12.30 3.01 7.51
CA ALA A 144 11.72 4.34 7.51
C ALA A 144 10.35 4.32 8.19
N ALA A 145 10.06 5.39 8.93
CA ALA A 145 8.81 5.58 9.66
C ALA A 145 8.51 7.09 9.72
N PRO A 146 8.22 7.72 8.57
CA PRO A 146 8.20 9.18 8.43
C PRO A 146 7.22 9.87 9.39
N HIS A 147 6.13 9.19 9.76
CA HIS A 147 5.14 9.70 10.73
C HIS A 147 5.07 8.83 11.99
N GLY A 148 6.10 8.03 12.25
CA GLY A 148 6.21 7.16 13.42
C GLY A 148 5.79 5.70 13.17
N PRO A 149 5.70 4.89 14.24
CA PRO A 149 5.46 3.46 14.15
C PRO A 149 4.15 3.12 13.44
N GLY A 150 4.18 2.15 12.52
CA GLY A 150 3.01 1.73 11.74
C GLY A 150 2.87 2.41 10.38
N THR A 151 3.70 3.41 10.08
CA THR A 151 3.68 4.11 8.79
C THR A 151 4.51 3.36 7.75
N ASN A 152 4.00 3.28 6.52
CA ASN A 152 4.61 2.64 5.36
C ASN A 152 4.08 3.26 4.06
N VAL A 153 4.86 4.17 3.49
CA VAL A 153 4.49 4.90 2.25
C VAL A 153 4.26 3.96 1.06
N ILE A 154 4.97 2.82 0.97
CA ILE A 154 4.71 1.89 -0.12
C ILE A 154 3.33 1.26 0.02
N ILE A 155 2.97 0.79 1.22
CA ILE A 155 1.65 0.19 1.44
C ILE A 155 0.55 1.23 1.19
N HIS A 156 0.77 2.46 1.64
CA HIS A 156 -0.13 3.59 1.43
C HIS A 156 -0.45 3.85 -0.05
N GLU A 157 0.58 4.13 -0.87
CA GLU A 157 0.40 4.48 -2.28
C GLU A 157 -0.24 3.33 -3.07
N PHE A 158 0.10 2.08 -2.72
CA PHE A 158 -0.48 0.91 -3.37
C PHE A 158 -1.89 0.59 -2.87
N ALA A 159 -2.26 0.96 -1.64
CA ALA A 159 -3.63 0.91 -1.18
C ALA A 159 -4.52 1.85 -2.03
N HIS A 160 -4.09 3.10 -2.28
CA HIS A 160 -4.83 3.99 -3.19
C HIS A 160 -5.02 3.37 -4.58
N LYS A 161 -4.00 2.68 -5.14
CA LYS A 161 -4.17 1.98 -6.43
C LYS A 161 -5.23 0.87 -6.38
N LEU A 162 -5.50 0.28 -5.23
CA LEU A 162 -6.59 -0.68 -5.05
C LEU A 162 -7.96 0.02 -4.89
N ASP A 163 -7.99 1.14 -4.20
CA ASP A 163 -9.21 1.95 -4.00
C ASP A 163 -9.72 2.53 -5.33
N MET A 164 -8.80 3.04 -6.15
CA MET A 164 -9.11 3.66 -7.44
C MET A 164 -9.62 2.69 -8.53
N GLN A 165 -9.77 1.39 -8.23
CA GLN A 165 -10.28 0.42 -9.21
C GLN A 165 -11.73 0.64 -9.62
N THR A 166 -12.48 1.39 -8.82
CA THR A 166 -13.88 1.72 -9.06
C THR A 166 -14.09 3.19 -9.45
N GLY A 167 -13.01 3.93 -9.70
CA GLY A 167 -13.03 5.37 -10.05
C GLY A 167 -12.12 6.17 -9.14
N SER A 168 -12.58 7.34 -8.69
CA SER A 168 -11.88 8.14 -7.69
C SER A 168 -11.73 7.41 -6.35
N ALA A 169 -10.64 7.70 -5.64
CA ALA A 169 -10.40 7.14 -4.31
C ALA A 169 -11.48 7.62 -3.32
N ASN A 170 -12.04 6.72 -2.52
CA ASN A 170 -13.11 7.00 -1.57
C ASN A 170 -13.17 6.03 -0.38
N GLY A 171 -12.16 5.17 -0.22
CA GLY A 171 -12.09 4.17 0.84
C GLY A 171 -13.00 2.94 0.61
N LEU A 172 -13.54 2.76 -0.58
CA LEU A 172 -14.33 1.60 -0.99
C LEU A 172 -13.70 0.95 -2.22
N PRO A 173 -12.65 0.13 -2.04
CA PRO A 173 -12.08 -0.62 -3.14
C PRO A 173 -13.08 -1.64 -3.69
N ARG A 174 -12.76 -2.22 -4.85
CA ARG A 174 -13.56 -3.28 -5.45
C ARG A 174 -13.64 -4.53 -4.55
N LEU A 175 -14.72 -4.66 -3.79
CA LEU A 175 -14.92 -5.76 -2.85
C LEU A 175 -15.14 -7.12 -3.54
N HIS A 176 -14.84 -8.20 -2.82
CA HIS A 176 -15.14 -9.55 -3.27
C HIS A 176 -16.64 -9.81 -3.32
N ARG A 177 -17.06 -10.76 -4.16
CA ARG A 177 -18.49 -11.10 -4.33
C ARG A 177 -19.18 -11.58 -3.04
N ASP A 178 -18.41 -12.13 -2.10
CA ASP A 178 -18.86 -12.65 -0.81
C ASP A 178 -18.74 -11.60 0.32
N MET A 179 -18.37 -10.37 0.00
CA MET A 179 -18.36 -9.25 0.94
C MET A 179 -19.63 -8.41 0.81
N ASP A 180 -20.08 -7.88 1.93
CA ASP A 180 -21.24 -6.99 2.00
C ASP A 180 -20.76 -5.53 2.03
N VAL A 181 -21.15 -4.76 1.02
CA VAL A 181 -20.82 -3.33 0.89
C VAL A 181 -21.37 -2.54 2.08
N GLN A 182 -22.57 -2.87 2.58
CA GLN A 182 -23.16 -2.15 3.71
C GLN A 182 -22.35 -2.39 5.00
N ALA A 183 -21.88 -3.62 5.22
CA ALA A 183 -21.04 -3.95 6.35
C ALA A 183 -19.66 -3.29 6.26
N TRP A 184 -19.09 -3.16 5.06
CA TRP A 184 -17.87 -2.40 4.82
C TRP A 184 -18.08 -0.92 5.15
N SER A 185 -19.05 -0.28 4.48
CA SER A 185 -19.33 1.14 4.67
C SER A 185 -19.65 1.48 6.13
N SER A 186 -20.44 0.65 6.82
CA SER A 186 -20.71 0.88 8.24
C SER A 186 -19.46 0.82 9.10
N ALA A 187 -18.57 -0.17 8.89
CA ALA A 187 -17.34 -0.28 9.67
C ALA A 187 -16.40 0.91 9.44
N PHE A 188 -16.20 1.29 8.17
CA PHE A 188 -15.30 2.38 7.79
C PHE A 188 -15.85 3.75 8.20
N SER A 189 -17.12 4.05 7.92
CA SER A 189 -17.70 5.35 8.28
C SER A 189 -17.73 5.56 9.80
N THR A 190 -18.12 4.54 10.57
CA THR A 190 -18.12 4.65 12.05
C THR A 190 -16.70 4.85 12.59
N ALA A 191 -15.70 4.11 12.10
CA ALA A 191 -14.33 4.26 12.56
C ALA A 191 -13.72 5.62 12.16
N PHE A 192 -14.02 6.10 10.96
CA PHE A 192 -13.59 7.41 10.46
C PHE A 192 -14.18 8.55 11.28
N GLU A 193 -15.49 8.53 11.56
CA GLU A 193 -16.15 9.52 12.42
C GLU A 193 -15.56 9.53 13.84
N GLN A 194 -15.29 8.35 14.41
CA GLN A 194 -14.63 8.23 15.72
C GLN A 194 -13.22 8.83 15.72
N LEU A 195 -12.45 8.64 14.64
CA LEU A 195 -11.12 9.21 14.52
C LEU A 195 -11.19 10.74 14.45
N ILE A 196 -12.06 11.28 13.59
CA ILE A 196 -12.29 12.74 13.47
C ILE A 196 -12.60 13.33 14.84
N GLU A 197 -13.57 12.75 15.56
CA GLU A 197 -13.96 13.25 16.88
C GLU A 197 -12.78 13.27 17.86
N ARG A 198 -11.94 12.22 17.88
CA ARG A 198 -10.75 12.16 18.74
C ARG A 198 -9.74 13.25 18.38
N VAL A 199 -9.48 13.44 17.10
CA VAL A 199 -8.53 14.45 16.60
C VAL A 199 -9.02 15.87 16.90
N GLU A 200 -10.30 16.17 16.65
CA GLU A 200 -10.90 17.49 16.95
C GLU A 200 -10.88 17.82 18.44
N GLN A 201 -11.00 16.80 19.30
CA GLN A 201 -10.91 16.95 20.75
C GLN A 201 -9.47 16.97 21.28
N GLY A 202 -8.47 16.91 20.40
CA GLY A 202 -7.05 16.89 20.77
C GLY A 202 -6.63 15.66 21.57
N ARG A 203 -7.37 14.55 21.44
CA ARG A 203 -7.03 13.28 22.09
C ARG A 203 -5.89 12.61 21.33
N GLU A 204 -4.96 12.02 22.08
CA GLU A 204 -3.90 11.20 21.50
C GLU A 204 -4.50 9.98 20.77
N THR A 205 -4.01 9.69 19.57
CA THR A 205 -4.44 8.59 18.73
C THR A 205 -3.24 7.72 18.38
N ARG A 206 -3.41 6.39 18.41
CA ARG A 206 -2.34 5.45 18.01
C ARG A 206 -2.22 5.33 16.49
N ILE A 207 -3.32 5.53 15.78
CA ILE A 207 -3.35 5.66 14.32
C ILE A 207 -3.07 7.12 13.96
N ASP A 208 -2.22 7.32 12.97
CA ASP A 208 -1.83 8.64 12.46
C ASP A 208 -3.08 9.53 12.22
N PRO A 209 -3.17 10.72 12.85
CA PRO A 209 -4.23 11.69 12.62
C PRO A 209 -4.44 12.08 11.15
N TYR A 210 -3.44 11.89 10.29
CA TYR A 210 -3.57 12.07 8.84
C TYR A 210 -4.73 11.25 8.23
N ALA A 211 -5.04 10.09 8.81
CA ALA A 211 -6.20 9.28 8.42
C ALA A 211 -7.56 9.99 8.61
N ALA A 212 -7.62 11.11 9.34
CA ALA A 212 -8.84 11.89 9.53
C ALA A 212 -9.11 12.90 8.39
N GLN A 213 -8.24 13.01 7.38
CA GLN A 213 -8.40 13.97 6.29
C GLN A 213 -9.61 13.65 5.40
N ASP A 214 -9.67 12.42 4.90
CA ASP A 214 -10.78 11.92 4.10
C ASP A 214 -10.88 10.39 4.16
N PRO A 215 -11.98 9.77 3.66
CA PRO A 215 -12.16 8.32 3.70
C PRO A 215 -11.13 7.51 2.90
N ALA A 216 -10.55 8.07 1.84
CA ALA A 216 -9.53 7.41 1.03
C ALA A 216 -8.21 7.33 1.79
N GLU A 217 -7.83 8.43 2.45
CA GLU A 217 -6.68 8.47 3.35
C GLU A 217 -6.87 7.58 4.57
N PHE A 218 -8.09 7.55 5.13
CA PHE A 218 -8.41 6.60 6.21
C PHE A 218 -8.16 5.15 5.77
N PHE A 219 -8.58 4.77 4.56
CA PHE A 219 -8.35 3.44 4.01
C PHE A 219 -6.85 3.14 3.78
N ALA A 220 -6.10 4.09 3.23
CA ALA A 220 -4.68 3.92 2.96
C ALA A 220 -3.87 3.80 4.27
N VAL A 221 -4.07 4.73 5.21
CA VAL A 221 -3.38 4.71 6.51
C VAL A 221 -3.75 3.46 7.29
N THR A 222 -5.03 3.11 7.41
CA THR A 222 -5.38 1.87 8.13
C THR A 222 -4.84 0.62 7.43
N SER A 223 -4.61 0.64 6.11
CA SER A 223 -3.91 -0.46 5.41
C SER A 223 -2.44 -0.55 5.82
N GLU A 224 -1.75 0.56 6.06
CA GLU A 224 -0.38 0.56 6.62
C GLU A 224 -0.36 -0.16 7.97
N TYR A 225 -1.24 0.26 8.89
CA TYR A 225 -1.36 -0.36 10.22
C TYR A 225 -1.78 -1.83 10.15
N PHE A 226 -2.59 -2.22 9.17
CA PHE A 226 -2.98 -3.63 8.98
C PHE A 226 -1.77 -4.53 8.68
N PHE A 227 -0.74 -4.03 8.01
CA PHE A 227 0.44 -4.83 7.65
C PHE A 227 1.64 -4.60 8.58
N GLU A 228 1.84 -3.38 9.08
CA GLU A 228 2.97 -3.02 9.96
C GLU A 228 2.67 -3.29 11.43
N THR A 229 1.52 -2.82 11.94
CA THR A 229 1.15 -2.86 13.36
C THR A 229 -0.26 -3.41 13.58
N PRO A 230 -0.58 -4.63 13.08
CA PRO A 230 -1.95 -5.13 12.97
C PRO A 230 -2.71 -5.22 14.30
N ARG A 231 -2.00 -5.36 15.42
CA ARG A 231 -2.61 -5.39 16.75
C ARG A 231 -3.21 -4.04 17.13
N VAL A 232 -2.55 -2.93 16.79
CA VAL A 232 -3.07 -1.57 17.03
C VAL A 232 -4.39 -1.39 16.30
N LEU A 233 -4.44 -1.72 15.00
CA LEU A 233 -5.68 -1.63 14.23
C LEU A 233 -6.77 -2.56 14.77
N ARG A 234 -6.43 -3.80 15.12
CA ARG A 234 -7.40 -4.76 15.67
C ARG A 234 -7.99 -4.32 17.02
N GLU A 235 -7.22 -3.61 17.83
CA GLU A 235 -7.66 -3.11 19.13
C GLU A 235 -8.47 -1.81 19.02
N ASP A 236 -8.03 -0.86 18.17
CA ASP A 236 -8.69 0.44 18.04
C ASP A 236 -9.92 0.41 17.12
N TYR A 237 -9.85 -0.36 16.02
CA TYR A 237 -10.92 -0.45 15.01
C TYR A 237 -11.15 -1.92 14.59
N PRO A 238 -11.66 -2.79 15.48
CA PRO A 238 -11.80 -4.22 15.23
C PRO A 238 -12.68 -4.57 14.02
N GLU A 239 -13.73 -3.79 13.75
CA GLU A 239 -14.60 -3.99 12.60
C GLU A 239 -13.88 -3.71 11.28
N VAL A 240 -13.07 -2.64 11.22
CA VAL A 240 -12.19 -2.32 10.08
C VAL A 240 -11.18 -3.45 9.87
N TYR A 241 -10.53 -3.91 10.95
CA TYR A 241 -9.59 -5.03 10.89
C TYR A 241 -10.25 -6.30 10.31
N SER A 242 -11.47 -6.62 10.76
CA SER A 242 -12.22 -7.78 10.26
C SER A 242 -12.53 -7.66 8.76
N GLN A 243 -12.90 -6.46 8.30
CA GLN A 243 -13.14 -6.20 6.88
C GLN A 243 -11.85 -6.33 6.06
N PHE A 244 -10.72 -5.83 6.55
CA PHE A 244 -9.43 -6.03 5.91
C PHE A 244 -8.98 -7.50 5.85
N CYS A 245 -9.23 -8.29 6.91
CA CYS A 245 -8.97 -9.72 6.85
C CYS A 245 -9.74 -10.40 5.70
N ARG A 246 -10.98 -9.98 5.45
CA ARG A 246 -11.80 -10.49 4.33
C ARG A 246 -11.33 -9.96 2.98
N TYR A 247 -10.99 -8.67 2.92
CA TYR A 247 -10.57 -7.99 1.69
C TYR A 247 -9.20 -8.46 1.22
N TYR A 248 -8.16 -8.31 2.05
CA TYR A 248 -6.80 -8.75 1.73
C TYR A 248 -6.64 -10.27 1.80
N ARG A 249 -7.58 -10.99 2.43
CA ARG A 249 -7.54 -12.43 2.67
C ARG A 249 -6.30 -12.85 3.46
N GLN A 250 -5.95 -12.04 4.44
CA GLN A 250 -4.76 -12.18 5.29
C GLN A 250 -5.14 -11.88 6.74
N ASP A 251 -4.41 -12.43 7.70
CA ASP A 251 -4.58 -12.09 9.12
C ASP A 251 -3.19 -11.81 9.74
N PRO A 252 -2.63 -10.61 9.54
CA PRO A 252 -1.28 -10.31 10.00
C PRO A 252 -1.14 -10.36 11.54
N ALA A 253 -2.17 -10.02 12.31
CA ALA A 253 -2.14 -10.15 13.77
C ALA A 253 -2.03 -11.60 14.24
N ALA A 254 -2.51 -12.57 13.45
CA ALA A 254 -2.37 -13.99 13.76
C ALA A 254 -0.99 -14.56 13.37
N ARG A 255 -0.25 -13.89 12.47
CA ARG A 255 1.09 -14.34 12.00
C ARG A 255 2.21 -14.06 12.99
N THR A 256 2.06 -13.03 13.83
CA THR A 256 3.08 -12.61 14.80
C THR A 256 2.54 -12.72 16.23
N PRO A 257 2.34 -13.95 16.75
CA PRO A 257 1.96 -14.14 18.14
C PRO A 257 3.19 -13.92 19.03
N GLY A 258 3.55 -12.67 19.37
CA GLY A 258 4.65 -12.50 20.31
C GLY A 258 5.30 -11.14 20.53
N ASP A 259 5.07 -10.10 19.72
CA ASP A 259 5.74 -8.82 19.99
C ASP A 259 4.99 -8.08 21.11
N THR A 260 5.38 -8.39 22.34
CA THR A 260 5.31 -7.49 23.49
C THR A 260 6.45 -6.51 23.36
N ASP A 261 6.14 -5.24 23.15
CA ASP A 261 6.87 -4.12 23.72
C ASP A 261 5.85 -3.04 24.11
#